data_AF-A0A2D0JMB6-F1
#
_entry.id   AF-A0A2D0JMB6-F1
#
_cell.length_a   1.000
_cell.length_b   1.000
_cell.length_c   1.000
_cell.angle_alpha   90.00
_cell.angle_beta   90.00
_cell.angle_gamma   90.00
#
_symmetry.space_group_name_H-M   'P 1'
#
loop_
_entity.id
_entity.type
_entity.pdbx_description
1 polymer ?
#
loop_
_entity_poly.entity_id
_entity_poly.type
_entity_poly.pdbx_seq_one_letter_code
_entity_poly.pdbx_strand_id
1 'polypeptide(L)'
;MTTMNTNTVTNTTTEETIEKIKRQISENPILLYMKGSPKLPSCGFSAQAVQALSACGERFAYVDILQNPDIRAELPKYAHWPTFPQLWIDGELVGGCDILVEMYQRGELQALIKETADKYREQE
;
A
#
# COMPACT_ATOMS: atom_id res chain seq x y z
N MET A 1 29.63 27.14 27.23
CA MET A 1 29.97 26.03 26.33
C MET A 1 28.66 25.33 25.98
N THR A 2 28.08 25.69 24.84
CA THR A 2 26.78 25.16 24.40
C THR A 2 27.03 23.99 23.48
N THR A 3 26.87 22.78 23.98
CA THR A 3 26.87 21.57 23.16
C THR A 3 25.51 21.51 22.46
N MET A 4 25.47 21.89 21.18
CA MET A 4 24.29 21.64 20.34
C MET A 4 24.23 20.14 20.03
N ASN A 5 23.15 19.51 20.48
CA ASN A 5 22.82 18.13 20.20
C ASN A 5 22.31 18.03 18.75
N THR A 6 23.06 17.40 17.85
CA THR A 6 22.76 17.30 16.41
C THR A 6 21.89 16.09 16.03
N ASN A 7 21.22 15.44 16.98
CA ASN A 7 20.47 14.20 16.74
C ASN A 7 18.95 14.36 16.56
N THR A 8 18.39 15.57 16.54
CA THR A 8 16.92 15.76 16.54
C THR A 8 16.28 15.85 15.15
N VAL A 9 17.04 16.11 14.07
CA VAL A 9 16.44 16.37 12.75
C VAL A 9 16.08 15.10 11.98
N THR A 10 16.77 13.98 12.22
CA THR A 10 16.53 12.72 11.49
C THR A 10 15.41 11.86 12.06
N ASN A 11 15.09 11.98 13.35
CA ASN A 11 14.03 11.17 13.98
C ASN A 11 12.63 11.65 13.59
N THR A 12 12.43 12.97 13.46
CA THR A 12 11.10 13.56 13.22
C THR A 12 10.52 13.13 11.87
N THR A 13 11.32 13.09 10.81
CA THR A 13 10.84 12.74 9.45
C THR A 13 10.41 11.28 9.33
N THR A 14 11.07 10.36 10.04
CA THR A 14 10.69 8.93 10.04
C THR A 14 9.36 8.72 10.74
N GLU A 15 9.17 9.32 11.92
CA GLU A 15 7.92 9.22 12.68
C GLU A 15 6.74 9.81 11.89
N GLU A 16 6.92 10.99 11.29
CA GLU A 16 5.93 11.63 10.41
C GLU A 16 5.56 10.75 9.20
N THR A 17 6.55 10.07 8.60
CA THR A 17 6.32 9.16 7.47
C THR A 17 5.50 7.94 7.89
N ILE A 18 5.81 7.37 9.06
CA ILE A 18 5.06 6.23 9.61
C ILE A 18 3.62 6.63 9.93
N GLU A 19 3.40 7.82 10.49
CA GLU A 19 2.05 8.36 10.72
C GLU A 19 1.28 8.54 9.41
N LYS A 20 1.94 9.09 8.37
CA LYS A 20 1.38 9.21 7.03
C LYS A 20 0.97 7.85 6.46
N ILE A 21 1.82 6.83 6.57
CA ILE A 21 1.54 5.45 6.13
C ILE A 21 0.33 4.88 6.88
N LYS A 22 0.30 5.01 8.21
CA LYS A 22 -0.82 4.56 9.05
C LYS A 22 -2.13 5.20 8.64
N ARG A 23 -2.11 6.53 8.43
CA ARG A 23 -3.29 7.28 7.99
C ARG A 23 -3.76 6.83 6.60
N GLN A 24 -2.84 6.66 5.65
CA GLN A 24 -3.18 6.16 4.32
C GLN A 24 -3.86 4.78 4.40
N ILE A 25 -3.31 3.87 5.20
CA ILE A 25 -3.86 2.52 5.40
C ILE A 25 -5.23 2.57 6.09
N SER A 26 -5.44 3.45 7.06
CA SER A 26 -6.72 3.55 7.78
C SER A 26 -7.82 4.25 6.98
N GLU A 27 -7.48 5.23 6.15
CA GLU A 27 -8.44 6.01 5.36
C GLU A 27 -8.85 5.30 4.07
N ASN A 28 -8.06 4.33 3.60
CA ASN A 28 -8.27 3.65 2.34
C ASN A 28 -8.46 2.15 2.58
N PRO A 29 -9.71 1.64 2.58
CA PRO A 29 -9.98 0.25 2.93
C PRO A 29 -9.40 -0.75 1.94
N ILE A 30 -9.13 -0.31 0.71
CA ILE A 30 -8.40 -1.09 -0.31
C ILE A 30 -7.32 -0.16 -0.88
N LEU A 31 -6.05 -0.45 -0.55
CA LEU A 31 -4.92 0.41 -0.87
C LEU A 31 -3.76 -0.39 -1.48
N LEU A 32 -3.28 0.05 -2.64
CA LEU A 32 -2.13 -0.55 -3.31
C LEU A 32 -0.93 0.39 -3.34
N TYR A 33 0.15 0.02 -2.65
CA TYR A 33 1.45 0.66 -2.85
C TYR A 33 2.14 0.02 -4.05
N MET A 34 2.47 0.82 -5.06
CA MET A 34 3.01 0.33 -6.33
C MET A 34 4.07 1.26 -6.92
N LYS A 35 4.80 0.77 -7.93
CA LYS A 35 5.73 1.58 -8.73
C LYS A 35 5.00 2.13 -9.95
N GLY A 36 4.85 3.44 -10.04
CA GLY A 36 4.02 4.09 -11.06
C GLY A 36 2.56 4.19 -10.62
N SER A 37 1.65 4.24 -11.59
CA SER A 37 0.20 4.34 -11.37
C SER A 37 -0.56 3.18 -12.03
N PRO A 38 -1.83 2.93 -11.67
CA PRO A 38 -2.63 1.88 -12.31
C PRO A 38 -2.73 2.02 -13.83
N LYS A 39 -2.71 3.25 -14.34
CA LYS A 39 -2.73 3.54 -15.79
C LYS A 39 -1.35 3.43 -16.45
N LEU A 40 -0.30 3.75 -15.72
CA LEU A 40 1.09 3.78 -16.19
C LEU A 40 2.00 3.12 -15.15
N PRO A 41 2.03 1.78 -15.09
CA PRO A 41 2.88 1.06 -14.16
C PRO A 41 4.34 1.12 -14.60
N SER A 42 5.26 1.34 -13.65
CA SER A 42 6.70 1.47 -13.90
C SER A 42 7.48 0.18 -13.64
N CYS A 43 6.78 -0.93 -13.36
CA CYS A 43 7.36 -2.24 -13.07
C CYS A 43 6.38 -3.35 -13.43
N GLY A 44 6.85 -4.47 -14.00
CA GLY A 44 6.00 -5.60 -14.41
C GLY A 44 5.20 -6.20 -13.25
N PHE A 45 5.79 -6.32 -12.05
CA PHE A 45 5.08 -6.80 -10.86
C PHE A 45 3.95 -5.85 -10.43
N SER A 46 4.18 -4.54 -10.53
CA SER A 46 3.14 -3.54 -10.25
C SER A 46 2.02 -3.59 -11.30
N ALA A 47 2.37 -3.82 -12.58
CA ALA A 47 1.37 -3.99 -13.63
C ALA A 47 0.48 -5.23 -13.40
N GLN A 48 1.07 -6.36 -13.05
CA GLN A 48 0.35 -7.61 -12.77
C GLN A 48 -0.57 -7.49 -11.54
N ALA A 49 -0.07 -6.94 -10.43
CA ALA A 49 -0.88 -6.72 -9.24
C ALA A 49 -2.07 -5.79 -9.49
N VAL A 50 -1.85 -4.68 -10.20
CA VAL A 50 -2.93 -3.77 -10.59
C VAL A 50 -3.93 -4.46 -11.49
N GLN A 51 -3.48 -5.29 -12.44
CA GLN A 51 -4.36 -6.01 -13.34
C GLN A 51 -5.27 -6.97 -12.58
N ALA A 52 -4.72 -7.76 -11.66
CA ALA A 52 -5.49 -8.69 -10.82
C ALA A 52 -6.51 -7.93 -9.96
N LEU A 53 -6.06 -6.86 -9.30
CA LEU A 53 -6.90 -6.04 -8.42
C LEU A 53 -8.02 -5.31 -9.19
N SER A 54 -7.69 -4.73 -10.35
CA SER A 54 -8.68 -4.01 -11.18
C SER A 54 -9.72 -4.96 -11.77
N ALA A 55 -9.35 -6.21 -12.04
CA ALA A 55 -10.27 -7.23 -12.53
C ALA A 55 -11.30 -7.67 -11.48
N CYS A 56 -11.10 -7.35 -10.19
CA CYS A 56 -12.11 -7.54 -9.15
C CYS A 56 -13.30 -6.57 -9.27
N GLY A 57 -13.16 -5.48 -10.03
CA GLY A 57 -14.26 -4.59 -10.40
C GLY A 57 -14.64 -3.53 -9.34
N GLU A 58 -13.90 -3.43 -8.24
CA GLU A 58 -14.14 -2.47 -7.17
C GLU A 58 -13.11 -1.33 -7.17
N ARG A 59 -13.48 -0.21 -6.54
CA ARG A 59 -12.58 0.95 -6.40
C ARG A 59 -11.48 0.65 -5.37
N PHE A 60 -10.26 1.08 -5.67
CA PHE A 60 -9.13 1.03 -4.75
C PHE A 60 -8.30 2.32 -4.85
N ALA A 61 -7.63 2.68 -3.77
CA ALA A 61 -6.64 3.74 -3.75
C ALA A 61 -5.26 3.20 -4.10
N TYR A 62 -4.37 4.06 -4.57
CA TYR A 62 -2.98 3.69 -4.82
C TYR A 62 -2.01 4.77 -4.38
N VAL A 63 -0.78 4.36 -4.08
CA VAL A 63 0.35 5.26 -3.81
C VAL A 63 1.51 4.87 -4.70
N ASP A 64 1.99 5.82 -5.51
CA ASP A 64 3.22 5.66 -6.27
C ASP A 64 4.44 5.90 -5.35
N ILE A 65 5.11 4.82 -4.98
CA ILE A 65 6.30 4.86 -4.12
C ILE A 65 7.53 5.43 -4.82
N LEU A 66 7.49 5.63 -6.15
CA LEU A 66 8.56 6.32 -6.87
C LEU A 66 8.47 7.84 -6.68
N GLN A 67 7.26 8.37 -6.47
CA GLN A 67 7.04 9.79 -6.15
C GLN A 67 7.11 10.06 -4.64
N ASN A 68 7.11 9.01 -3.81
CA ASN A 68 7.15 9.08 -2.35
C ASN A 68 8.37 8.29 -1.82
N PRO A 69 9.59 8.86 -1.92
CA PRO A 69 10.82 8.17 -1.50
C PRO A 69 10.87 7.89 0.01
N ASP A 70 10.21 8.72 0.81
CA ASP A 70 9.93 8.55 2.24
C ASP A 70 9.19 7.22 2.49
N ILE A 71 8.04 7.04 1.83
CA ILE A 71 7.24 5.82 1.95
C ILE A 71 8.03 4.60 1.46
N ARG A 72 8.76 4.74 0.35
CA ARG A 72 9.59 3.65 -0.18
C ARG A 72 10.64 3.16 0.82
N ALA A 73 11.20 4.05 1.63
CA ALA A 73 12.22 3.71 2.61
C ALA A 73 11.64 3.08 3.88
N GLU A 74 10.49 3.57 4.35
CA GLU A 74 9.95 3.19 5.67
C GLU A 74 8.88 2.10 5.62
N LEU A 75 8.06 2.04 4.56
CA LEU A 75 6.98 1.07 4.45
C LEU A 75 7.45 -0.40 4.51
N PRO A 76 8.59 -0.81 3.90
CA PRO A 76 9.06 -2.18 4.04
C PRO A 76 9.36 -2.59 5.49
N LYS A 77 9.82 -1.64 6.32
CA LYS A 77 10.09 -1.87 7.74
C LYS A 77 8.78 -1.96 8.53
N TYR A 78 7.85 -1.04 8.27
CA TYR A 78 6.52 -1.02 8.90
C TYR A 78 5.71 -2.29 8.58
N ALA A 79 5.68 -2.67 7.31
CA ALA A 79 4.94 -3.81 6.79
C ALA A 79 5.58 -5.16 7.15
N HIS A 80 6.82 -5.16 7.65
CA HIS A 80 7.68 -6.34 7.72
C HIS A 80 7.74 -7.11 6.39
N TRP A 81 7.68 -6.38 5.27
CA TRP A 81 7.57 -6.92 3.92
C TRP A 81 8.51 -6.18 2.95
N PRO A 82 9.53 -6.85 2.38
CA PRO A 82 10.64 -6.16 1.73
C PRO A 82 10.34 -5.67 0.30
N THR A 83 9.24 -6.08 -0.33
CA THR A 83 9.01 -5.88 -1.76
C THR A 83 7.79 -5.01 -2.08
N PHE A 84 7.73 -4.53 -3.33
CA PHE A 84 6.60 -3.83 -3.91
C PHE A 84 6.20 -4.53 -5.21
N PRO A 85 4.90 -4.58 -5.57
CA PRO A 85 3.76 -3.90 -4.93
C PRO A 85 3.32 -4.51 -3.58
N GLN A 86 2.54 -3.77 -2.80
CA GLN A 86 1.92 -4.22 -1.54
C GLN A 86 0.45 -3.84 -1.50
N LEU A 87 -0.44 -4.83 -1.36
CA LEU A 87 -1.87 -4.60 -1.18
C LEU A 87 -2.23 -4.63 0.31
N TRP A 88 -2.95 -3.61 0.73
CA TRP A 88 -3.52 -3.48 2.06
C TRP A 88 -5.04 -3.48 1.94
N ILE A 89 -5.70 -4.29 2.78
CA ILE A 89 -7.15 -4.37 2.89
C ILE A 89 -7.53 -4.25 4.36
N ASP A 90 -8.43 -3.33 4.68
CA ASP A 90 -8.96 -3.09 6.04
C ASP A 90 -7.86 -2.97 7.12
N GLY A 91 -6.77 -2.27 6.77
CA GLY A 91 -5.65 -2.08 7.68
C GLY A 91 -4.60 -3.19 7.70
N GLU A 92 -4.84 -4.31 7.00
CA GLU A 92 -3.99 -5.49 7.01
C GLU A 92 -3.25 -5.70 5.68
N LEU A 93 -1.99 -6.16 5.76
CA LEU A 93 -1.21 -6.50 4.58
C LEU A 93 -1.68 -7.85 4.01
N VAL A 94 -2.20 -7.82 2.78
CA VAL A 94 -2.59 -9.05 2.05
C VAL A 94 -1.36 -9.70 1.42
N GLY A 95 -0.50 -8.91 0.78
CA GLY A 95 0.73 -9.43 0.18
C GLY A 95 1.21 -8.65 -1.05
N GLY A 96 2.16 -9.27 -1.75
CA GLY A 96 2.75 -8.75 -2.99
C GLY A 96 2.16 -9.36 -4.26
N CYS A 97 2.83 -9.12 -5.40
CA CYS A 97 2.34 -9.50 -6.73
C CYS A 97 1.95 -10.98 -6.86
N ASP A 98 2.83 -11.91 -6.46
CA ASP A 98 2.58 -13.34 -6.65
C ASP A 98 1.38 -13.83 -5.85
N ILE A 99 1.24 -13.37 -4.60
CA ILE A 99 0.11 -13.66 -3.72
C ILE A 99 -1.19 -13.14 -4.34
N LEU A 100 -1.19 -11.91 -4.84
CA LEU A 100 -2.37 -11.31 -5.47
C LEU A 100 -2.81 -12.10 -6.71
N VAL A 101 -1.86 -12.49 -7.55
CA VAL A 101 -2.16 -13.27 -8.76
C VAL A 101 -2.71 -14.65 -8.38
N GLU A 102 -2.14 -15.31 -7.37
CA GLU A 102 -2.63 -16.60 -6.88
C GLU A 102 -4.04 -16.49 -6.29
N MET A 103 -4.27 -15.53 -5.39
CA MET A 103 -5.58 -15.30 -4.79
C MET A 103 -6.64 -14.96 -5.85
N TYR A 104 -6.26 -14.21 -6.89
CA TYR A 104 -7.15 -13.91 -8.02
C TYR A 104 -7.50 -15.17 -8.81
N GLN A 105 -6.53 -16.03 -9.10
CA GLN A 105 -6.77 -17.30 -9.80
C GLN A 105 -7.68 -18.23 -9.01
N ARG A 106 -7.61 -18.18 -7.68
CA ARG A 106 -8.45 -18.96 -6.77
C ARG A 106 -9.83 -18.35 -6.52
N GLY A 107 -10.10 -17.12 -6.96
CA GLY A 107 -11.35 -16.41 -6.68
C GLY A 107 -11.39 -15.71 -5.32
N GLU A 108 -10.36 -15.88 -4.49
CA GLU A 108 -10.28 -15.37 -3.12
C GLU A 108 -10.10 -13.85 -3.08
N LEU A 109 -9.29 -13.31 -4.01
CA LEU A 109 -9.09 -11.87 -4.09
C LEU A 109 -10.40 -11.15 -4.43
N GLN A 110 -11.17 -11.69 -5.38
CA GLN A 110 -12.46 -11.14 -5.79
C GLN A 110 -13.46 -11.11 -4.64
N ALA A 111 -13.55 -12.20 -3.88
CA ALA A 111 -14.41 -12.28 -2.71
C ALA A 111 -14.03 -11.23 -1.65
N LEU A 112 -12.74 -11.18 -1.29
CA LEU A 112 -12.23 -10.27 -0.26
C LEU A 112 -12.41 -8.80 -0.63
N ILE A 113 -12.12 -8.45 -1.89
CA ILE A 113 -12.27 -7.09 -2.40
C ILE A 113 -13.74 -6.66 -2.41
N LYS A 114 -14.62 -7.54 -2.88
CA LYS A 114 -16.06 -7.27 -2.91
C LYS A 114 -16.63 -7.09 -1.50
N GLU A 115 -16.33 -8.01 -0.60
CA GLU A 115 -16.76 -7.95 0.80
C GLU A 115 -16.32 -6.64 1.47
N THR A 116 -15.06 -6.27 1.27
CA THR A 116 -14.52 -5.01 1.79
C THR A 116 -15.23 -3.81 1.17
N ALA A 117 -15.41 -3.79 -0.15
CA ALA A 117 -16.08 -2.68 -0.83
C ALA A 117 -17.53 -2.53 -0.37
N ASP A 118 -18.27 -3.62 -0.20
CA ASP A 118 -19.65 -3.62 0.27
C ASP A 118 -19.72 -3.12 1.74
N LYS A 119 -18.82 -3.60 2.62
CA LYS A 119 -18.72 -3.15 4.03
C LYS A 119 -18.58 -1.63 4.17
N TYR A 120 -17.82 -0.99 3.30
CA TYR A 120 -17.56 0.46 3.36
C TYR A 120 -18.53 1.31 2.52
N ARG A 121 -19.27 0.71 1.58
CA ARG A 121 -20.33 1.39 0.82
C ARG A 121 -21.57 1.65 1.67
N GLU A 122 -21.84 0.77 2.64
CA GLU A 122 -23.01 0.87 3.54
C GLU A 122 -22.81 1.86 4.70
N GLN A 123 -21.60 2.41 4.86
CA GLN A 123 -21.25 3.37 5.92
C GLN A 123 -21.33 4.83 5.47
N GLU A 124 -21.65 5.08 4.19
CA GLU A 124 -21.96 6.40 3.61
C GLU A 124 -23.48 6.68 3.62
#